data_AF-A0A5C7QVT1-F1
#
_entry.id   AF-A0A5C7QVT1-F1
#
_cell.length_a   1.000
_cell.length_b   1.000
_cell.length_c   1.000
_cell.angle_alpha   90.00
_cell.angle_beta   90.00
_cell.angle_gamma   90.00
#
_symmetry.space_group_name_H-M   'P 1'
#
loop_
_entity.id
_entity.type
_entity.pdbx_description
1 polymer ?
#
loop_
_entity_poly.entity_id
_entity_poly.type
_entity_poly.pdbx_seq_one_letter_code
_entity_poly.pdbx_strand_id
1 'polypeptide(L)'
;MKAATLNKFLALILLPLLNILTAFAFTTLLFLIIGIDPWEAAKILVNGAFGYQEGIGYTLYYTTNFIFTGLAVAVAFHAGLFNIGGEGQAYIGGLGVGLVVLGLGSVLPAWLLLPL
;
A
#
# COMPACT_ATOMS: atom_id res chain seq x y z
N MET A 1 28.51 -1.69 -11.32
CA MET A 1 28.28 -0.31 -10.86
C MET A 1 28.38 -0.27 -9.34
N LYS A 2 29.29 0.51 -8.76
CA LYS A 2 29.23 0.81 -7.32
C LYS A 2 27.96 1.61 -7.09
N ALA A 3 26.94 1.02 -6.47
CA ALA A 3 25.77 1.76 -6.04
C ALA A 3 26.26 2.91 -5.17
N ALA A 4 25.95 4.15 -5.54
CA ALA A 4 26.19 5.28 -4.66
C ALA A 4 25.51 4.96 -3.34
N THR A 5 26.27 4.91 -2.25
CA THR A 5 25.73 4.70 -0.91
C THR A 5 24.89 5.92 -0.58
N LEU A 6 23.62 5.90 -0.99
CA LEU A 6 22.68 6.97 -0.71
C LEU A 6 22.59 7.10 0.81
N ASN A 7 22.83 8.31 1.31
CA ASN A 7 22.71 8.59 2.74
C ASN A 7 21.37 8.03 3.24
N LYS A 8 21.39 7.23 4.32
CA LYS A 8 20.20 6.59 4.88
C LYS A 8 19.06 7.59 5.13
N PHE A 9 19.40 8.82 5.51
CA PHE A 9 18.44 9.92 5.66
C PHE A 9 17.75 10.28 4.32
N LEU A 10 18.54 10.41 3.25
CA LEU A 10 18.01 10.69 1.92
C LEU A 10 17.08 9.57 1.45
N ALA A 11 17.50 8.31 1.66
CA ALA A 11 16.76 7.13 1.21
C ALA A 11 15.46 6.88 1.98
N LEU A 12 15.50 6.99 3.31
CA LEU A 12 14.39 6.56 4.18
C LEU A 12 13.41 7.68 4.51
N ILE A 13 13.83 8.94 4.44
CA ILE A 13 13.01 10.08 4.88
C ILE A 13 12.78 11.05 3.73
N LEU A 14 13.87 11.57 3.12
CA LEU A 14 13.72 12.63 2.13
C LEU A 14 12.99 12.17 0.87
N LEU A 15 13.33 11.00 0.34
CA LEU A 15 12.71 10.48 -0.88
C LEU A 15 11.22 10.17 -0.71
N PRO A 16 10.76 9.43 0.32
CA PRO A 16 9.32 9.24 0.55
C PRO A 16 8.58 10.55 0.76
N LEU A 17 9.16 11.48 1.52
CA LEU A 17 8.55 12.79 1.76
C LEU A 17 8.40 13.58 0.45
N LEU A 18 9.44 13.60 -0.38
CA LEU A 18 9.40 14.26 -1.68
C LEU A 18 8.33 13.65 -2.58
N ASN A 19 8.20 12.32 -2.62
CA ASN A 19 7.16 11.64 -3.40
C ASN A 19 5.74 12.01 -2.93
N ILE A 20 5.54 12.12 -1.63
CA ILE A 20 4.26 12.55 -1.06
C ILE A 20 3.97 14.00 -1.48
N LEU A 21 4.94 14.89 -1.28
CA LEU A 21 4.79 16.31 -1.62
C LEU A 21 4.53 16.55 -3.10
N THR A 22 5.23 15.84 -3.99
CA THR A 22 5.00 15.95 -5.44
C THR A 22 3.63 15.40 -5.82
N ALA A 23 3.22 14.26 -5.27
CA ALA A 23 1.88 13.72 -5.50
C ALA A 23 0.80 14.74 -5.10
N PHE A 24 0.89 15.33 -3.90
CA PHE A 24 -0.03 16.38 -3.47
C PHE A 24 0.00 17.60 -4.40
N ALA A 25 1.18 18.09 -4.78
CA ALA A 25 1.31 19.24 -5.66
C ALA A 25 0.65 19.00 -7.03
N PHE A 26 0.89 17.83 -7.65
CA PHE A 26 0.28 17.46 -8.92
C PHE A 26 -1.24 17.29 -8.81
N THR A 27 -1.73 16.61 -7.77
CA THR A 27 -3.17 16.42 -7.55
C THR A 27 -3.89 17.75 -7.28
N THR A 28 -3.31 18.63 -6.46
CA THR A 28 -3.87 19.97 -6.21
C THR A 28 -3.91 20.80 -7.49
N LEU A 29 -2.84 20.80 -8.29
CA LEU A 29 -2.82 21.50 -9.57
C LEU A 29 -3.92 20.98 -10.50
N LEU A 30 -4.09 19.66 -10.58
CA LEU A 30 -5.14 19.04 -11.37
C LEU A 30 -6.53 19.51 -10.94
N PHE A 31 -6.81 19.52 -9.63
CA PHE A 31 -8.08 20.01 -9.08
C PHE A 31 -8.36 21.46 -9.44
N LEU A 32 -7.35 22.34 -9.33
CA LEU A 32 -7.48 23.74 -9.73
C LEU A 32 -7.81 23.88 -11.23
N ILE A 33 -7.18 23.09 -12.10
CA ILE A 33 -7.42 23.12 -13.55
C ILE A 33 -8.86 22.71 -13.90
N ILE A 34 -9.40 21.72 -13.20
CA ILE A 34 -10.78 21.22 -13.44
C ILE A 34 -11.84 21.96 -12.61
N GLY A 35 -11.46 23.01 -11.87
CA GLY A 35 -12.37 23.85 -11.09
C GLY A 35 -12.89 23.22 -9.79
N ILE A 36 -12.21 22.20 -9.25
CA ILE A 36 -12.53 21.60 -7.96
C ILE A 36 -11.72 22.30 -6.86
N ASP A 37 -12.37 22.71 -5.76
CA ASP A 37 -11.67 23.24 -4.59
C ASP A 37 -10.79 22.13 -3.96
N PRO A 38 -9.45 22.29 -3.94
CA PRO A 38 -8.57 21.30 -3.35
C PRO A 38 -8.83 21.07 -1.86
N TRP A 39 -9.32 22.08 -1.15
CA TRP A 39 -9.60 21.97 0.28
C TRP A 39 -10.84 21.10 0.55
N GLU A 40 -11.90 21.29 -0.24
CA GLU A 40 -13.06 20.41 -0.21
C GLU A 40 -12.70 18.97 -0.57
N ALA A 41 -11.93 18.77 -1.64
CA ALA A 41 -11.46 17.46 -2.06
C ALA A 41 -10.63 16.76 -0.96
N ALA A 42 -9.76 17.50 -0.26
CA ALA A 42 -8.99 16.96 0.87
C ALA A 42 -9.90 16.51 2.03
N LYS A 43 -10.94 17.28 2.37
CA LYS A 43 -11.91 16.88 3.41
C LYS A 43 -12.68 15.63 3.01
N ILE A 44 -13.07 15.51 1.73
CA ILE A 44 -13.74 14.32 1.22
C ILE A 44 -12.81 13.11 1.33
N LEU A 45 -11.53 13.25 0.96
CA LEU A 45 -10.54 12.18 1.07
C LEU A 45 -10.34 11.72 2.52
N VAL A 46 -10.20 12.66 3.46
CA VAL A 46 -10.06 12.34 4.89
C VAL A 46 -11.30 11.66 5.45
N ASN A 47 -12.51 12.16 5.12
CA ASN A 47 -13.75 11.52 5.55
C ASN A 47 -13.96 10.15 4.89
N GLY A 48 -13.57 9.98 3.63
CA GLY A 48 -13.61 8.69 2.94
C GLY A 48 -12.70 7.65 3.59
N ALA A 49 -11.51 8.08 4.04
CA ALA A 49 -10.54 7.19 4.66
C ALA A 49 -10.84 6.87 6.13
N PHE A 50 -11.35 7.83 6.91
CA PHE A 50 -11.45 7.71 8.37
C PHE A 50 -12.83 8.04 8.96
N GLY A 51 -13.77 8.54 8.16
CA GLY A 51 -15.05 9.05 8.65
C GLY A 51 -16.06 7.97 9.06
N TYR A 52 -15.85 6.72 8.67
CA TYR A 52 -16.74 5.59 8.96
C TYR A 52 -15.98 4.26 8.97
N GLN A 53 -16.59 3.23 9.55
CA GLN A 53 -15.95 1.94 9.85
C GLN A 53 -15.45 1.24 8.59
N GLU A 54 -16.24 1.21 7.53
CA GLU A 54 -15.88 0.62 6.25
C GLU A 54 -14.76 1.42 5.57
N GLY A 55 -14.74 2.75 5.71
CA GLY A 55 -13.67 3.62 5.19
C GLY A 55 -12.31 3.27 5.79
N ILE A 56 -12.27 3.04 7.10
CA ILE A 56 -11.07 2.57 7.80
C ILE A 56 -10.68 1.18 7.29
N GLY A 57 -11.66 0.28 7.13
CA GLY A 57 -11.45 -1.06 6.57
C GLY A 57 -10.80 -1.04 5.20
N TYR A 58 -11.32 -0.23 4.27
CA TYR A 58 -10.75 -0.06 2.93
C TYR A 58 -9.35 0.57 2.99
N THR A 59 -9.14 1.58 3.83
CA THR A 59 -7.84 2.23 4.00
C THR A 59 -6.77 1.23 4.42
N LEU A 60 -7.06 0.40 5.43
CA LEU A 60 -6.16 -0.66 5.89
C LEU A 60 -5.95 -1.74 4.84
N TYR A 61 -7.02 -2.15 4.14
CA TYR A 61 -6.95 -3.13 3.06
C TYR A 61 -6.01 -2.68 1.94
N TYR A 62 -6.18 -1.46 1.41
CA TYR A 62 -5.32 -0.94 0.35
C TYR A 62 -3.90 -0.66 0.83
N THR A 63 -3.75 -0.11 2.04
CA THR A 63 -2.43 0.18 2.64
C THR A 63 -1.61 -1.11 2.75
N THR A 64 -2.21 -2.18 3.27
CA THR A 64 -1.56 -3.49 3.40
C THR A 64 -1.12 -4.02 2.03
N ASN A 65 -2.02 -4.00 1.03
CA ASN A 65 -1.69 -4.44 -0.32
C ASN A 65 -0.52 -3.66 -0.93
N PHE A 66 -0.50 -2.33 -0.80
CA PHE A 66 0.59 -1.52 -1.35
C PHE A 66 1.93 -1.77 -0.64
N ILE A 67 1.94 -1.90 0.68
CA ILE A 67 3.15 -2.21 1.46
C ILE A 67 3.71 -3.57 1.04
N PHE A 68 2.89 -4.62 1.01
CA PHE A 68 3.37 -5.97 0.69
C PHE A 68 3.76 -6.12 -0.78
N THR A 69 3.07 -5.44 -1.70
CA THR A 69 3.46 -5.41 -3.12
C THR A 69 4.82 -4.73 -3.29
N GLY A 70 5.03 -3.58 -2.64
CA GLY A 70 6.33 -2.90 -2.63
C GLY A 70 7.43 -3.76 -2.01
N LEU A 71 7.12 -4.44 -0.90
CA LEU A 71 8.05 -5.34 -0.21
C LEU A 71 8.44 -6.54 -1.09
N ALA A 72 7.49 -7.18 -1.77
CA ALA A 72 7.75 -8.31 -2.66
C ALA A 72 8.76 -7.95 -3.75
N VAL A 73 8.65 -6.76 -4.32
CA VAL A 73 9.60 -6.23 -5.31
C VAL A 73 10.93 -5.85 -4.66
N ALA A 74 10.91 -5.15 -3.52
CA ALA A 74 12.11 -4.68 -2.82
C ALA A 74 13.00 -5.84 -2.34
N VAL A 75 12.41 -6.92 -1.81
CA VAL A 75 13.16 -8.10 -1.34
C VAL A 75 13.89 -8.78 -2.50
N ALA A 76 13.23 -8.99 -3.64
CA ALA A 76 13.86 -9.59 -4.82
C ALA A 76 15.02 -8.72 -5.35
N PHE A 77 14.82 -7.40 -5.45
CA PHE A 77 15.87 -6.48 -5.87
C PHE A 77 17.05 -6.47 -4.90
N HIS A 78 16.81 -6.63 -3.59
CA HIS A 78 17.88 -6.72 -2.60
C HIS A 78 18.76 -7.97 -2.82
N ALA A 79 18.19 -9.04 -3.38
CA ALA A 79 18.92 -10.24 -3.79
C ALA A 79 19.55 -10.13 -5.19
N GLY A 80 19.44 -8.98 -5.87
CA GLY A 80 19.91 -8.79 -7.25
C GLY A 80 19.05 -9.48 -8.30
N LEU A 81 17.83 -9.90 -7.94
CA LEU A 81 16.88 -10.58 -8.81
C LEU A 81 15.74 -9.63 -9.21
N PHE A 82 15.16 -9.86 -10.37
CA PHE A 82 13.95 -9.16 -10.80
C PHE A 82 12.72 -9.99 -10.42
N ASN A 83 11.74 -9.38 -9.73
CA ASN A 83 10.50 -10.05 -9.38
C ASN A 83 9.54 -10.08 -10.57
N ILE A 84 9.46 -11.20 -11.29
CA ILE A 84 8.48 -11.44 -12.36
C ILE A 84 7.29 -12.23 -11.81
N GLY A 85 6.08 -11.85 -12.24
CA GLY A 85 4.87 -12.61 -11.92
C GLY A 85 4.26 -12.28 -10.56
N GLY A 86 4.43 -11.05 -10.07
CA GLY A 86 3.83 -10.58 -8.82
C GLY A 86 2.31 -10.77 -8.76
N GLU A 87 1.60 -10.62 -9.88
CA GLU A 87 0.16 -10.93 -9.96
C GLU A 87 -0.12 -12.40 -9.63
N GLY A 88 0.66 -13.34 -10.20
CA GLY A 88 0.52 -14.78 -9.91
C GLY A 88 0.84 -15.12 -8.45
N GLN A 89 1.84 -14.46 -7.87
CA GLN A 89 2.16 -14.57 -6.44
C GLN A 89 1.00 -14.09 -5.57
N ALA A 90 0.37 -12.97 -5.93
CA ALA A 90 -0.81 -12.46 -5.24
C ALA A 90 -2.01 -13.43 -5.37
N TYR A 91 -2.26 -13.99 -6.56
CA TYR A 91 -3.33 -14.96 -6.76
C TYR A 91 -3.14 -16.25 -5.96
N ILE A 92 -1.94 -16.86 -6.01
CA ILE A 92 -1.66 -18.09 -5.27
C ILE A 92 -1.64 -17.84 -3.76
N GLY A 93 -1.09 -16.70 -3.31
CA GLY A 93 -1.15 -16.29 -1.91
C GLY A 93 -2.59 -16.11 -1.42
N GLY A 94 -3.41 -15.40 -2.19
CA GLY A 94 -4.83 -15.20 -1.89
C GLY A 94 -5.64 -16.50 -1.88
N LEU A 95 -5.36 -17.42 -2.81
CA LEU A 95 -5.95 -18.77 -2.82
C LEU A 95 -5.57 -19.54 -1.56
N GLY A 96 -4.29 -19.50 -1.17
CA GLY A 96 -3.80 -20.15 0.05
C GLY A 96 -4.52 -19.63 1.30
N VAL A 97 -4.58 -18.31 1.47
CA VAL A 97 -5.33 -17.66 2.55
C VAL A 97 -6.81 -18.09 2.52
N GLY A 98 -7.43 -18.07 1.34
CA GLY A 98 -8.82 -18.51 1.18
C GLY A 98 -9.06 -19.96 1.63
N LEU A 99 -8.15 -20.87 1.28
CA LEU A 99 -8.23 -22.28 1.71
C LEU A 99 -8.04 -22.43 3.22
N VAL A 100 -7.11 -21.69 3.83
CA VAL A 100 -6.90 -21.68 5.29
C VAL A 100 -8.15 -21.18 6.01
N VAL A 101 -8.73 -20.07 5.55
CA VAL A 101 -9.96 -19.50 6.12
C VAL A 101 -11.14 -20.47 5.99
N LEU A 102 -11.31 -21.11 4.83
CA LEU A 102 -12.38 -22.10 4.62
C LEU A 102 -12.17 -23.37 5.46
N GLY A 103 -10.93 -23.83 5.61
CA GLY A 103 -10.61 -25.06 6.34
C GLY A 103 -10.64 -24.90 7.85
N LEU A 104 -10.25 -23.74 8.38
CA LEU A 104 -10.09 -23.50 9.82
C LEU A 104 -11.09 -22.51 10.40
N GLY A 105 -11.89 -21.83 9.58
CA GLY A 105 -12.81 -20.78 10.02
C GLY A 105 -13.90 -21.23 11.00
N SER A 106 -14.24 -22.52 11.02
CA SER A 106 -15.18 -23.10 11.99
C SER A 106 -14.52 -23.56 13.30
N VAL A 107 -13.18 -23.65 13.32
CA VAL A 107 -12.40 -24.21 14.43
C VAL A 107 -11.66 -23.10 15.19
N LEU A 108 -11.09 -22.14 14.47
CA LEU A 108 -10.30 -21.07 15.04
C LEU A 108 -11.10 -19.77 15.13
N PRO A 109 -11.00 -19.03 16.25
CA PRO A 109 -11.57 -17.70 16.35
C PRO A 109 -10.84 -16.72 15.41
N ALA A 110 -11.54 -15.68 14.97
CA ALA A 110 -11.06 -14.73 13.96
C ALA A 110 -9.67 -14.15 14.26
N TRP A 111 -9.33 -13.85 15.52
CA TRP A 111 -8.04 -13.28 15.89
C TRP A 111 -6.86 -14.25 15.75
N LEU A 112 -7.09 -15.56 15.79
CA LEU A 112 -6.07 -16.57 15.45
C LEU A 112 -6.02 -16.86 13.94
N LEU A 113 -7.14 -16.68 13.25
CA LEU A 113 -7.27 -16.93 11.82
C LEU A 113 -6.67 -15.78 10.97
N LEU A 114 -6.82 -14.53 11.41
CA LEU A 114 -6.36 -13.33 10.70
C LEU A 114 -4.85 -13.27 10.39
N PRO A 115 -3.92 -13.74 11.26
CA PRO A 115 -2.50 -13.75 10.95
C PRO A 115 -2.01 -15.00 10.17
N LEU A 116 -2.89 -15.97 9.88
CA LEU A 116 -2.56 -17.22 9.19
C LEU A 116 -2.82 -17.12 7.68
#